data_AF-A0A6I5RKR3-F1
#
_entry.id   AF-A0A6I5RKR3-F1
#
_cell.length_a   1.000
_cell.length_b   1.000
_cell.length_c   1.000
_cell.angle_alpha   90.00
_cell.angle_beta   90.00
_cell.angle_gamma   90.00
#
_symmetry.space_group_name_H-M   'P 1'
#
loop_
_entity.id
_entity.type
_entity.pdbx_description
1 polymer ?
#
loop_
_entity_poly.entity_id
_entity_poly.type
_entity_poly.pdbx_seq_one_letter_code
_entity_poly.pdbx_strand_id
1 'polypeptide(L)'
;MRSGWQVGKIFGIPLMLDTSWFLILALVTLSNAARFQAAGLPEAAAWITGLILALSLFGSVLLHELGHSLTALSQGIKVNSITL
;
A
#
# COMPACT_ATOMS: atom_id res chain seq x y z
N MET A 1 6.85 19.37 -5.86
CA MET A 1 7.47 19.12 -4.53
C MET A 1 6.91 17.78 -4.06
N ARG A 2 7.67 16.67 -4.20
CA ARG A 2 7.18 15.34 -3.85
C ARG A 2 7.21 15.20 -2.32
N SER A 3 6.06 15.37 -1.69
CA SER A 3 5.87 15.27 -0.23
C SER A 3 5.64 13.81 0.17
N GLY A 4 6.58 12.93 -0.17
CA GLY A 4 6.56 11.55 0.30
C GLY A 4 7.33 11.46 1.61
N TRP A 5 6.70 11.00 2.67
CA TRP A 5 7.36 10.71 3.94
C TRP A 5 8.16 9.41 3.80
N GLN A 6 9.44 9.43 4.18
CA GLN A 6 10.24 8.21 4.16
C GLN A 6 9.87 7.35 5.37
N VAL A 7 9.24 6.21 5.12
CA VAL A 7 8.73 5.32 6.18
C VAL A 7 9.72 4.19 6.49
N GLY A 8 10.63 3.89 5.57
CA GLY A 8 11.68 2.92 5.83
C GLY A 8 12.60 2.67 4.64
N LYS A 9 13.34 1.58 4.71
CA LYS A 9 14.13 1.04 3.59
C LYS A 9 13.82 -0.45 3.44
N ILE A 10 13.51 -0.87 2.22
CA ILE A 10 13.27 -2.26 1.85
C ILE A 10 14.36 -2.66 0.85
N PHE A 11 15.16 -3.69 1.15
CA PHE A 11 16.31 -4.11 0.33
C PHE A 11 17.29 -2.97 -0.02
N GLY A 12 17.44 -1.99 0.88
CA GLY A 12 18.29 -0.81 0.67
C GLY A 12 17.62 0.33 -0.10
N ILE A 13 16.43 0.12 -0.64
CA ILE A 13 15.66 1.12 -1.40
C ILE A 13 14.76 1.89 -0.43
N PRO A 14 14.83 3.23 -0.38
CA PRO A 14 13.98 4.02 0.49
C PRO A 14 12.52 3.94 0.04
N LEU A 15 11.65 3.58 0.98
CA LEU A 15 10.20 3.55 0.80
C LEU A 15 9.62 4.90 1.20
N MET A 16 9.00 5.57 0.24
CA MET A 16 8.31 6.84 0.40
C MET A 16 6.81 6.59 0.35
N LEU A 17 6.08 7.15 1.32
CA LEU A 17 4.63 7.13 1.37
C LEU A 17 4.10 8.54 1.12
N ASP A 18 3.29 8.70 0.08
CA ASP A 18 2.61 9.97 -0.20
C ASP A 18 1.39 10.14 0.73
N THR A 19 1.02 11.38 1.03
CA THR A 19 -0.14 11.68 1.91
C THR A 19 -1.45 11.09 1.34
N SER A 20 -1.55 10.94 0.01
CA SER A 20 -2.67 10.27 -0.66
C SER A 20 -2.85 8.81 -0.22
N TRP A 21 -1.79 8.15 0.26
CA TRP A 21 -1.86 6.78 0.74
C TRP A 21 -2.86 6.63 1.89
N PHE A 22 -2.83 7.55 2.87
CA PHE A 22 -3.77 7.53 4.00
C PHE A 22 -5.21 7.77 3.55
N LEU A 23 -5.40 8.67 2.57
CA LEU A 23 -6.71 8.95 2.00
C LEU A 23 -7.28 7.71 1.29
N ILE A 24 -6.47 7.07 0.44
CA ILE A 24 -6.86 5.86 -0.28
C ILE A 24 -7.12 4.71 0.70
N LEU A 25 -6.27 4.53 1.72
CA LEU A 25 -6.46 3.53 2.77
C LEU A 25 -7.82 3.71 3.46
N ALA A 26 -8.15 4.93 3.87
CA ALA A 26 -9.42 5.24 4.53
C ALA A 26 -10.61 4.99 3.59
N LEU A 27 -10.54 5.46 2.33
CA LEU A 27 -11.61 5.28 1.35
C LEU A 27 -11.86 3.81 1.01
N VAL A 28 -10.80 3.04 0.76
CA VAL A 28 -10.89 1.61 0.45
C VAL A 28 -11.41 0.85 1.66
N THR A 29 -10.91 1.15 2.86
CA THR A 29 -11.38 0.51 4.11
C THR A 29 -12.86 0.80 4.35
N LEU A 30 -13.29 2.06 4.29
CA LEU A 30 -14.68 2.48 4.52
C LEU A 30 -15.62 1.86 3.48
N SER A 31 -15.26 1.92 2.21
CA SER A 31 -16.07 1.37 1.12
C SER A 31 -16.26 -0.14 1.27
N ASN A 32 -15.19 -0.88 1.57
CA ASN A 32 -15.28 -2.33 1.74
C ASN A 32 -15.94 -2.72 3.06
N ALA A 33 -15.69 -1.99 4.15
CA ALA A 33 -16.37 -2.21 5.43
C ALA A 33 -17.89 -2.04 5.27
N ALA A 34 -18.35 -0.97 4.60
CA ALA A 34 -19.77 -0.77 4.33
C ALA A 34 -20.37 -1.91 3.48
N ARG A 35 -19.62 -2.41 2.48
CA ARG A 35 -20.05 -3.56 1.67
C ARG A 35 -20.15 -4.85 2.48
N PHE A 36 -19.17 -5.11 3.36
CA PHE A 36 -19.18 -6.31 4.20
C PHE A 36 -20.27 -6.26 5.28
N GLN A 37 -20.54 -5.08 5.87
CA GLN A 37 -21.66 -4.90 6.77
C GLN A 37 -22.99 -5.14 6.06
N ALA A 38 -23.16 -4.61 4.84
CA ALA A 38 -24.35 -4.87 4.02
C ALA A 38 -24.50 -6.35 3.63
N ALA A 39 -23.39 -7.10 3.57
CA ALA A 39 -23.38 -8.55 3.36
C ALA A 39 -23.66 -9.37 4.64
N GLY A 40 -23.89 -8.71 5.78
CA GLY A 40 -24.25 -9.35 7.05
C GLY A 40 -23.07 -9.67 7.97
N LEU A 41 -21.85 -9.19 7.68
CA LEU A 41 -20.75 -9.30 8.65
C LEU A 41 -21.03 -8.40 9.87
N PRO A 42 -20.69 -8.85 11.09
CA PRO A 42 -20.65 -7.99 12.26
C PRO A 42 -19.78 -6.76 12.01
N GLU A 43 -20.19 -5.60 12.55
CA GLU A 43 -19.52 -4.31 12.30
C GLU A 43 -18.00 -4.39 12.47
N ALA A 44 -17.53 -4.90 13.61
CA ALA A 44 -16.10 -5.05 13.88
C ALA A 44 -15.39 -5.93 12.84
N ALA A 45 -15.99 -7.05 12.46
CA ALA A 45 -15.42 -7.98 11.47
C ALA A 45 -15.36 -7.33 10.07
N ALA A 46 -16.37 -6.56 9.70
CA ALA A 46 -16.42 -5.85 8.43
C ALA A 46 -15.33 -4.76 8.33
N TRP A 47 -15.12 -3.98 9.38
CA TRP A 47 -14.05 -3.00 9.47
C TRP A 47 -12.65 -3.64 9.39
N ILE A 48 -12.43 -4.71 10.17
CA ILE A 48 -11.16 -5.45 10.14
C ILE A 48 -10.90 -6.03 8.74
N THR A 49 -11.91 -6.64 8.14
CA THR A 49 -11.78 -7.23 6.79
C THR A 49 -11.52 -6.16 5.74
N GLY A 50 -12.23 -5.04 5.80
CA GLY A 50 -12.01 -3.89 4.91
C GLY A 50 -10.59 -3.33 5.02
N LEU A 51 -10.08 -3.22 6.25
CA LEU A 51 -8.70 -2.76 6.50
C LEU A 51 -7.67 -3.76 5.99
N ILE A 52 -7.85 -5.06 6.26
CA ILE A 52 -6.97 -6.12 5.76
C ILE A 52 -6.93 -6.10 4.23
N LEU A 53 -8.08 -5.94 3.57
CA LEU A 53 -8.17 -5.86 2.12
C LEU A 53 -7.40 -4.64 1.59
N ALA A 54 -7.59 -3.47 2.21
CA ALA A 54 -6.90 -2.24 1.84
C ALA A 54 -5.36 -2.37 2.00
N LEU A 55 -4.90 -2.93 3.12
CA LEU A 55 -3.48 -3.20 3.35
C LEU A 55 -2.92 -4.22 2.36
N SER A 56 -3.69 -5.26 2.02
CA SER A 56 -3.29 -6.27 1.04
C SER A 56 -3.13 -5.67 -0.36
N LEU A 57 -4.01 -4.73 -0.74
CA LEU A 57 -3.89 -3.99 -2.00
C LEU A 57 -2.55 -3.23 -2.06
N PHE A 58 -2.23 -2.45 -1.02
CA PHE A 58 -0.96 -1.75 -0.95
C PHE A 58 0.24 -2.68 -0.89
N GLY A 59 0.12 -3.81 -0.17
CA GLY A 59 1.14 -4.86 -0.17
C GLY A 59 1.39 -5.42 -1.58
N SER A 60 0.35 -5.64 -2.38
CA SER A 60 0.47 -6.09 -3.77
C SER A 60 1.17 -5.05 -4.64
N VAL A 61 0.81 -3.76 -4.51
CA VAL A 61 1.46 -2.66 -5.25
C VAL A 61 2.92 -2.55 -4.85
N LEU A 62 3.22 -2.62 -3.55
CA LEU A 62 4.59 -2.62 -3.05
C LEU A 62 5.42 -3.76 -3.65
N LEU A 63 4.88 -4.98 -3.67
CA LEU A 63 5.56 -6.14 -4.25
C LEU A 63 5.75 -5.99 -5.77
N HIS A 64 4.80 -5.39 -6.47
CA HIS A 64 4.90 -5.09 -7.90
C HIS A 64 6.06 -4.12 -8.19
N GLU A 65 6.11 -2.99 -7.47
CA GLU A 65 7.17 -1.99 -7.60
C GLU A 65 8.54 -2.55 -7.15
N LEU A 66 8.55 -3.43 -6.15
CA LEU A 66 9.75 -4.14 -5.75
C LEU A 66 10.24 -5.07 -6.85
N GLY A 67 9.34 -5.77 -7.56
CA GLY A 67 9.68 -6.60 -8.71
C GLY A 67 10.39 -5.80 -9.81
N HIS A 68 9.87 -4.61 -10.16
CA HIS A 68 10.54 -3.70 -11.10
C HIS A 68 11.90 -3.26 -10.60
N SER A 69 11.98 -2.89 -9.32
CA SER A 69 13.20 -2.40 -8.70
C SER A 69 14.30 -3.46 -8.64
N LEU A 70 13.95 -4.69 -8.27
CA LEU A 70 14.87 -5.83 -8.24
C LEU A 70 15.34 -6.20 -9.66
N THR A 71 14.43 -6.15 -10.64
CA THR A 71 14.78 -6.39 -12.05
C THR A 71 15.75 -5.32 -12.55
N ALA A 72 15.50 -4.04 -12.27
CA ALA A 72 16.41 -2.94 -12.61
C ALA A 72 17.79 -3.11 -11.94
N LEU A 73 17.83 -3.48 -10.66
CA LEU A 73 19.08 -3.76 -9.94
C LEU A 73 19.86 -4.91 -10.58
N SER A 74 19.18 -5.98 -11.02
CA SER A 74 19.82 -7.09 -11.73
C SER A 74 20.43 -6.69 -13.09
N GLN A 75 19.89 -5.64 -13.71
CA GLN A 75 20.39 -5.06 -14.96
C GLN A 75 21.46 -3.97 -14.71
N GLY A 76 21.88 -3.74 -13.46
CA GLY A 76 22.87 -2.73 -13.09
C GLY A 76 22.33 -1.30 -13.06
N ILE A 77 21.02 -1.11 -13.13
CA ILE A 77 20.36 0.21 -13.07
C ILE A 77 20.11 0.57 -11.60
N LYS A 78 20.56 1.76 -11.18
CA LYS A 78 20.37 2.25 -9.82
C LYS A 78 18.92 2.68 -9.58
N VAL A 79 18.28 2.12 -8.56
CA VAL A 79 16.94 2.51 -8.09
C VAL A 79 17.09 3.45 -6.89
N ASN A 80 16.54 4.67 -6.99
CA ASN A 80 16.73 5.70 -5.97
C ASN A 80 15.65 5.69 -4.88
N SER A 81 14.40 5.33 -5.19
CA SER A 81 13.30 5.21 -4.22
C SER A 81 12.11 4.45 -4.80
N ILE A 82 11.29 3.86 -3.92
CA ILE A 82 9.94 3.33 -4.24
C ILE A 82 8.93 4.26 -3.57
N THR A 83 7.91 4.70 -4.32
CA THR A 83 6.83 5.57 -3.83
C THR A 83 5.51 4.84 -3.87
N LEU A 84 4.70 5.02 -2.82
CA LEU A 84 3.38 4.43 -2.64
C LEU A 84 2.31 5.47 -2.34
#